data_AF-A0A3N5LF44-F1
#
_entry.id   AF-A0A3N5LF44-F1
#
_cell.length_a   1.000
_cell.length_b   1.000
_cell.length_c   1.000
_cell.angle_alpha   90.00
_cell.angle_beta   90.00
_cell.angle_gamma   90.00
#
_symmetry.space_group_name_H-M   'P 1'
#
loop_
_entity.id
_entity.type
_entity.pdbx_description
1 polymer ?
#
loop_
_entity_poly.entity_id
_entity_poly.type
_entity_poly.pdbx_seq_one_letter_code
_entity_poly.pdbx_strand_id
1 'polypeptide(L)'
;MTPRITAVRQDDTHRLIPSRYSDDSVLASLADDEHQLQDLFELEGATNDRLLGEANLLPGISIHELLFGIPYARIVNAAFTHAHPLGSRFNGGERGAWYAAFESETAVAEVAFHKALELLEIHWSEPEAFTFDDYLADFRADLHDIREDAAYVRCLDPDSYVSSQMLARELLSSGSGGIVYPSVRRTSGTCLACFRPALVTNVRQGLTVRLTFQNSNLPPILG
;
A
#
# COMPACT_ATOMS: atom_id res chain seq x y z
N MET A 1 16.40 17.16 9.79
CA MET A 1 16.53 17.78 8.45
C MET A 1 15.41 17.18 7.60
N THR A 2 14.72 17.97 6.80
CA THR A 2 13.59 17.48 5.97
C THR A 2 14.12 17.06 4.60
N PRO A 3 13.66 15.94 4.00
CA PRO A 3 14.17 15.52 2.70
C PRO A 3 13.89 16.57 1.63
N ARG A 4 14.74 16.59 0.59
CA ARG A 4 14.51 17.43 -0.59
C ARG A 4 13.12 17.15 -1.19
N ILE A 5 12.55 18.14 -1.86
CA ILE A 5 11.28 17.99 -2.56
C ILE A 5 11.57 17.90 -4.06
N THR A 6 10.95 16.94 -4.72
CA THR A 6 11.03 16.72 -6.18
C THR A 6 9.64 16.79 -6.78
N ALA A 7 9.51 17.45 -7.94
CA ALA A 7 8.28 17.41 -8.73
C ALA A 7 8.13 16.02 -9.37
N VAL A 8 7.18 15.24 -8.88
CA VAL A 8 6.82 13.93 -9.45
C VAL A 8 5.72 14.14 -10.49
N ARG A 9 6.04 13.77 -11.73
CA ARG A 9 5.15 13.82 -12.89
C ARG A 9 5.17 12.43 -13.51
N GLN A 10 4.43 11.52 -12.90
CA GLN A 10 4.44 10.11 -13.23
C GLN A 10 3.03 9.68 -13.61
N ASP A 11 2.89 9.10 -14.80
CA ASP A 11 1.68 8.40 -15.21
C ASP A 11 1.78 6.93 -14.84
N ASP A 12 0.64 6.28 -14.68
CA ASP A 12 0.55 4.82 -14.61
C ASP A 12 1.35 4.22 -13.44
N THR A 13 1.32 4.85 -12.27
CA THR A 13 1.85 4.20 -11.06
C THR A 13 0.96 3.02 -10.66
N HIS A 14 1.57 1.94 -10.23
CA HIS A 14 0.94 0.63 -10.07
C HIS A 14 0.64 0.33 -8.60
N ARG A 15 -0.63 0.05 -8.27
CA ARG A 15 -1.06 -0.51 -6.98
C ARG A 15 -1.81 -1.81 -7.22
N LEU A 16 -1.18 -2.93 -6.90
CA LEU A 16 -1.81 -4.25 -6.99
C LEU A 16 -2.70 -4.49 -5.77
N ILE A 17 -3.97 -4.79 -6.01
CA ILE A 17 -4.97 -5.10 -4.98
C ILE A 17 -5.54 -6.48 -5.27
N PRO A 18 -5.74 -7.38 -4.27
CA PRO A 18 -6.33 -8.69 -4.52
C PRO A 18 -7.66 -8.58 -5.27
N SER A 19 -7.83 -9.33 -6.38
CA SER A 19 -8.97 -9.18 -7.29
C SER A 19 -10.33 -9.45 -6.62
N ARG A 20 -10.35 -10.15 -5.47
CA ARG A 20 -11.55 -10.35 -4.66
C ARG A 20 -12.20 -9.04 -4.19
N TYR A 21 -11.46 -7.93 -4.22
CA TYR A 21 -11.94 -6.60 -3.87
C TYR A 21 -12.38 -5.78 -5.09
N SER A 22 -12.19 -6.27 -6.31
CA SER A 22 -12.61 -5.54 -7.51
C SER A 22 -14.09 -5.74 -7.85
N ASP A 23 -14.69 -6.83 -7.36
CA ASP A 23 -16.11 -7.09 -7.52
C ASP A 23 -16.95 -6.04 -6.80
N ASP A 24 -17.86 -5.40 -7.55
CA ASP A 24 -18.79 -4.39 -7.05
C ASP A 24 -19.65 -4.92 -5.90
N SER A 25 -19.83 -6.25 -5.75
CA SER A 25 -20.60 -6.84 -4.65
C SER A 25 -19.82 -6.90 -3.34
N VAL A 26 -18.52 -7.20 -3.37
CA VAL A 26 -17.70 -7.40 -2.16
C VAL A 26 -17.45 -6.04 -1.51
N LEU A 27 -16.97 -5.03 -2.23
CA LEU A 27 -16.78 -3.70 -1.63
C LEU A 27 -18.10 -2.97 -1.31
N ALA A 28 -19.22 -3.28 -2.00
CA ALA A 28 -20.52 -2.71 -1.65
C ALA A 28 -21.15 -3.39 -0.43
N SER A 29 -21.01 -4.71 -0.26
CA SER A 29 -21.49 -5.42 0.95
C SER A 29 -20.58 -5.17 2.15
N LEU A 30 -19.29 -4.94 1.92
CA LEU A 30 -18.31 -4.60 2.95
C LEU A 30 -18.50 -3.19 3.52
N ALA A 31 -19.24 -2.30 2.86
CA ALA A 31 -19.67 -1.04 3.45
C ALA A 31 -20.73 -1.22 4.56
N ASP A 32 -21.37 -2.39 4.61
CA ASP A 32 -22.49 -2.70 5.53
C ASP A 32 -22.13 -3.77 6.59
N ASP A 33 -20.98 -4.46 6.50
CA ASP A 33 -20.55 -5.47 7.47
C ASP A 33 -19.09 -5.27 7.91
N GLU A 34 -18.93 -4.63 9.08
CA GLU A 34 -17.65 -4.30 9.73
C GLU A 34 -16.78 -5.54 10.03
N HIS A 35 -17.37 -6.74 10.12
CA HIS A 35 -16.63 -7.96 10.49
C HIS A 35 -15.91 -8.63 9.31
N GLN A 36 -16.38 -8.43 8.07
CA GLN A 36 -15.74 -9.00 6.87
C GLN A 36 -14.59 -8.12 6.34
N LEU A 37 -14.47 -6.87 6.82
CA LEU A 37 -13.38 -5.95 6.49
C LEU A 37 -12.11 -6.21 7.30
N GLN A 38 -12.18 -6.97 8.40
CA GLN A 38 -10.98 -7.44 9.10
C GLN A 38 -10.15 -8.39 8.20
N ASP A 39 -10.82 -9.13 7.31
CA ASP A 39 -10.19 -10.00 6.30
C ASP A 39 -9.49 -9.19 5.18
N LEU A 40 -9.72 -7.87 5.09
CA LEU A 40 -8.96 -6.93 4.26
C LEU A 40 -7.49 -6.84 4.73
N PHE A 41 -7.24 -7.08 6.02
CA PHE A 41 -5.94 -6.91 6.67
C PHE A 41 -5.11 -8.18 6.81
N GLU A 42 -5.65 -9.37 6.51
CA GLU A 42 -4.84 -10.58 6.51
C GLU A 42 -3.73 -10.58 5.43
N LEU A 43 -3.72 -9.60 4.51
CA LEU A 43 -2.89 -9.65 3.30
C LEU A 43 -2.09 -8.38 2.95
N GLU A 44 -2.11 -7.34 3.78
CA GLU A 44 -1.22 -6.15 3.63
C GLU A 44 -0.05 -6.14 4.65
N GLY A 45 0.31 -7.32 5.17
CA GLY A 45 1.46 -7.49 6.07
C GLY A 45 1.11 -8.10 7.42
N ALA A 46 0.46 -9.27 7.42
CA ALA A 46 0.41 -10.10 8.61
C ALA A 46 1.84 -10.60 8.92
N THR A 47 2.45 -9.96 9.91
CA THR A 47 3.06 -10.70 11.01
C THR A 47 2.10 -10.55 12.17
N ASN A 48 1.75 -11.70 12.76
CA ASN A 48 0.98 -11.97 13.99
C ASN A 48 0.80 -10.78 14.96
N ASP A 49 -0.31 -10.60 15.65
CA ASP A 49 -1.10 -11.61 16.34
C ASP A 49 -2.46 -10.99 16.72
N ARG A 50 -3.56 -11.73 16.52
CA ARG A 50 -4.77 -11.63 17.35
C ARG A 50 -5.62 -10.34 17.26
N LEU A 51 -6.63 -10.42 16.40
CA LEU A 51 -7.99 -9.86 16.56
C LEU A 51 -8.29 -9.23 17.94
N LEU A 52 -8.30 -7.90 17.99
CA LEU A 52 -9.03 -7.03 18.93
C LEU A 52 -9.10 -5.67 18.19
N GLY A 53 -10.24 -5.24 17.65
CA GLY A 53 -11.44 -4.86 18.37
C GLY A 53 -11.61 -3.34 18.21
N GLU A 54 -12.76 -2.94 17.66
CA GLU A 54 -13.22 -1.54 17.44
C GLU A 54 -12.72 -0.85 16.16
N ALA A 55 -13.37 -1.17 15.04
CA ALA A 55 -13.35 -0.36 13.82
C ALA A 55 -14.19 0.92 14.01
N ASN A 56 -13.74 1.81 14.89
CA ASN A 56 -14.13 3.21 14.80
C ASN A 56 -13.32 3.83 13.66
N LEU A 57 -13.99 4.52 12.73
CA LEU A 57 -13.42 5.41 11.70
C LEU A 57 -12.11 6.03 12.22
N LEU A 58 -10.96 5.55 11.71
CA LEU A 58 -9.66 5.90 12.28
C LEU A 58 -9.53 7.44 12.37
N PRO A 59 -9.16 8.00 13.53
CA PRO A 59 -9.24 9.45 13.78
C PRO A 59 -8.28 10.28 12.90
N GLY A 60 -7.39 9.65 12.13
CA GLY A 60 -6.34 10.31 11.36
C GLY A 60 -6.74 10.83 9.97
N ILE A 61 -7.96 10.59 9.48
CA ILE A 61 -8.47 11.18 8.24
C ILE A 61 -9.91 11.69 8.36
N SER A 62 -10.14 12.92 7.90
CA SER A 62 -11.48 13.52 7.89
C SER A 62 -12.28 13.12 6.65
N ILE A 63 -13.60 13.03 6.78
CA ILE A 63 -14.53 12.88 5.64
C ILE A 63 -14.33 13.96 4.57
N HIS A 64 -13.85 15.15 4.94
CA HIS A 64 -13.56 16.24 4.00
C HIS A 64 -12.31 16.00 3.13
N GLU A 65 -11.45 15.05 3.49
CA GLU A 65 -10.31 14.63 2.67
C GLU A 65 -10.67 13.52 1.68
N LEU A 66 -11.81 12.83 1.88
CA LEU A 66 -12.22 11.69 1.08
C LEU A 66 -12.78 12.11 -0.29
N LEU A 67 -12.65 11.20 -1.26
CA LEU A 67 -13.10 11.41 -2.62
C LEU A 67 -14.53 10.89 -2.79
N PHE A 68 -15.33 11.63 -3.56
CA PHE A 68 -16.73 11.29 -3.87
C PHE A 68 -17.03 11.61 -5.33
N GLY A 69 -17.94 10.85 -5.93
CA GLY A 69 -18.45 11.13 -7.29
C GLY A 69 -17.45 10.92 -8.43
N ILE A 70 -16.33 10.23 -8.17
CA ILE A 70 -15.33 9.87 -9.19
C ILE A 70 -15.15 8.34 -9.27
N PRO A 71 -14.77 7.79 -10.44
CA PRO A 71 -14.42 6.38 -10.57
C PRO A 71 -13.39 5.95 -9.53
N TYR A 72 -13.57 4.75 -8.98
CA TYR A 72 -12.65 4.13 -8.01
C TYR A 72 -12.38 4.94 -6.72
N ALA A 73 -13.19 5.95 -6.40
CA ALA A 73 -13.08 6.69 -5.14
C ALA A 73 -13.02 5.78 -3.90
N ARG A 74 -13.79 4.67 -3.91
CA ARG A 74 -13.76 3.65 -2.85
C ARG A 74 -12.38 3.01 -2.66
N ILE A 75 -11.68 2.72 -3.76
CA ILE A 75 -10.35 2.10 -3.75
C ILE A 75 -9.33 3.08 -3.18
N VAL A 76 -9.41 4.34 -3.61
CA VAL A 76 -8.55 5.40 -3.08
C VAL A 76 -8.81 5.61 -1.59
N ASN A 77 -10.07 5.86 -1.20
CA ASN A 77 -10.44 6.12 0.19
C ASN A 77 -10.04 4.96 1.11
N ALA A 78 -10.24 3.71 0.66
CA ALA A 78 -9.89 2.53 1.44
C ALA A 78 -8.41 2.52 1.85
N ALA A 79 -7.50 2.95 0.96
CA ALA A 79 -6.06 3.03 1.26
C ALA A 79 -5.73 4.01 2.41
N PHE A 80 -6.63 4.93 2.76
CA PHE A 80 -6.43 5.89 3.85
C PHE A 80 -7.26 5.60 5.09
N THR A 81 -8.45 5.04 4.94
CA THR A 81 -9.36 4.76 6.07
C THR A 81 -9.14 3.40 6.70
N HIS A 82 -8.44 2.49 6.02
CA HIS A 82 -8.15 1.13 6.50
C HIS A 82 -6.64 0.98 6.65
N ALA A 83 -6.06 1.65 7.64
CA ALA A 83 -4.65 1.48 7.97
C ALA A 83 -4.44 0.17 8.74
N HIS A 84 -3.34 -0.54 8.46
CA HIS A 84 -2.93 -1.65 9.32
C HIS A 84 -2.70 -1.13 10.76
N PRO A 85 -3.12 -1.82 11.83
CA PRO A 85 -3.00 -1.31 13.21
C PRO A 85 -1.56 -0.95 13.64
N LEU A 86 -0.56 -1.68 13.13
CA LEU A 86 0.87 -1.38 13.35
C LEU A 86 1.44 -0.36 12.36
N GLY A 87 0.62 0.14 11.44
CA GLY A 87 1.01 0.96 10.31
C GLY A 87 1.72 0.17 9.22
N SER A 88 2.22 0.91 8.23
CA SER A 88 3.09 0.41 7.17
C SER A 88 4.37 1.24 7.15
N ARG A 89 5.19 1.15 6.09
CA ARG A 89 6.51 1.81 6.06
C ARG A 89 6.42 3.32 6.35
N PHE A 90 5.52 4.04 5.69
CA PHE A 90 5.36 5.49 5.77
C PHE A 90 3.99 5.92 6.31
N ASN A 91 3.40 5.16 7.24
CA ASN A 91 2.24 5.58 8.03
C ASN A 91 2.12 4.75 9.31
N GLY A 92 1.53 5.32 10.36
CA GLY A 92 1.12 4.56 11.55
C GLY A 92 -0.26 3.93 11.38
N GLY A 93 -0.80 3.34 12.45
CA GLY A 93 -2.14 2.72 12.44
C GLY A 93 -3.33 3.68 12.46
N GLU A 94 -3.10 4.97 12.66
CA GLU A 94 -4.17 5.97 12.74
C GLU A 94 -4.71 6.43 11.37
N ARG A 95 -3.95 6.22 10.30
CA ARG A 95 -4.27 6.68 8.94
C ARG A 95 -3.44 5.89 7.95
N GLY A 96 -4.06 5.42 6.88
CA GLY A 96 -3.38 4.75 5.80
C GLY A 96 -2.69 5.72 4.84
N ALA A 97 -2.07 5.16 3.81
CA ALA A 97 -1.49 5.92 2.71
C ALA A 97 -1.67 5.14 1.41
N TRP A 98 -1.74 5.87 0.28
CA TRP A 98 -1.73 5.24 -1.02
C TRP A 98 -0.29 4.88 -1.40
N TYR A 99 0.01 3.59 -1.38
CA TYR A 99 1.26 3.03 -1.88
C TYR A 99 1.12 2.63 -3.35
N ALA A 100 2.09 3.00 -4.16
CA ALA A 100 2.23 2.56 -5.55
C ALA A 100 3.71 2.45 -5.94
N ALA A 101 3.99 1.66 -6.95
CA ALA A 101 5.29 1.61 -7.60
C ALA A 101 5.26 2.31 -8.96
N PHE A 102 6.42 2.77 -9.44
CA PHE A 102 6.52 3.37 -10.78
C PHE A 102 6.53 2.30 -11.86
N GLU A 103 7.10 1.14 -11.58
CA GLU A 103 7.17 0.01 -12.51
C GLU A 103 6.27 -1.13 -12.03
N SER A 104 5.57 -1.78 -12.96
CA SER A 104 4.70 -2.91 -12.66
C SER A 104 5.45 -4.06 -11.99
N GLU A 105 6.68 -4.37 -12.40
CA GLU A 105 7.43 -5.46 -11.78
C GLU A 105 7.91 -5.13 -10.37
N THR A 106 8.00 -3.83 -10.04
CA THR A 106 8.25 -3.38 -8.66
C THR A 106 7.02 -3.63 -7.81
N ALA A 107 5.82 -3.26 -8.28
CA ALA A 107 4.56 -3.56 -7.58
C ALA A 107 4.37 -5.07 -7.37
N VAL A 108 4.65 -5.88 -8.40
CA VAL A 108 4.63 -7.34 -8.33
C VAL A 108 5.61 -7.87 -7.28
N ALA A 109 6.84 -7.35 -7.24
CA ALA A 109 7.84 -7.78 -6.27
C ALA A 109 7.43 -7.47 -4.83
N GLU A 110 6.79 -6.31 -4.58
CA GLU A 110 6.27 -5.94 -3.26
C GLU A 110 5.18 -6.92 -2.81
N VAL A 111 4.14 -7.17 -3.62
CA VAL A 111 3.07 -8.10 -3.22
C VAL A 111 3.54 -9.55 -3.13
N ALA A 112 4.46 -9.98 -4.01
CA ALA A 112 5.04 -11.31 -3.97
C ALA A 112 5.81 -11.55 -2.66
N PHE A 113 6.58 -10.56 -2.20
CA PHE A 113 7.31 -10.64 -0.95
C PHE A 113 6.37 -10.78 0.24
N HIS A 114 5.32 -9.95 0.32
CA HIS A 114 4.36 -10.01 1.42
C HIS A 114 3.60 -11.34 1.45
N LYS A 115 3.16 -11.85 0.29
CA LYS A 115 2.51 -13.17 0.19
C LYS A 115 3.43 -14.32 0.60
N ALA A 116 4.71 -14.25 0.24
CA ALA A 116 5.67 -15.26 0.66
C ALA A 116 5.82 -15.28 2.18
N LEU A 117 5.92 -14.11 2.83
CA LEU A 117 5.99 -14.01 4.29
C LEU A 117 4.74 -14.58 4.98
N GLU A 118 3.55 -14.24 4.48
CA GLU A 118 2.29 -14.76 5.02
C GLU A 118 2.23 -16.29 4.93
N LEU A 119 2.57 -16.86 3.77
CA LEU A 119 2.63 -18.30 3.58
C LEU A 119 3.68 -18.97 4.46
N LEU A 120 4.83 -18.32 4.70
CA LEU A 120 5.88 -18.82 5.59
C LEU A 120 5.42 -18.83 7.05
N GLU A 121 4.73 -17.77 7.48
CA GLU A 121 4.23 -17.61 8.86
C GLU A 121 3.23 -18.71 9.22
N ILE A 122 2.34 -19.08 8.31
CA ILE A 122 1.37 -20.17 8.52
C ILE A 122 1.92 -21.56 8.16
N HIS A 123 3.21 -21.66 7.80
CA HIS A 123 3.87 -22.89 7.38
C HIS A 123 3.16 -23.60 6.20
N TRP A 124 2.64 -22.85 5.23
CA TRP A 124 1.94 -23.40 4.08
C TRP A 124 2.91 -24.10 3.12
N SER A 125 2.59 -25.32 2.70
CA SER A 125 3.46 -26.16 1.86
C SER A 125 2.87 -26.54 0.50
N GLU A 126 1.62 -26.19 0.22
CA GLU A 126 0.92 -26.58 -1.01
C GLU A 126 0.93 -25.47 -2.07
N PRO A 127 0.72 -25.80 -3.35
CA PRO A 127 0.57 -24.80 -4.40
C PRO A 127 -0.63 -23.88 -4.12
N GLU A 128 -0.38 -22.58 -4.15
CA GLU A 128 -1.39 -21.55 -3.87
C GLU A 128 -1.30 -20.45 -4.93
N ALA A 129 -2.45 -19.91 -5.36
CA ALA A 129 -2.47 -18.89 -6.40
C ALA A 129 -3.31 -17.68 -6.00
N PHE A 130 -2.69 -16.51 -6.11
CA PHE A 130 -3.30 -15.23 -5.82
C PHE A 130 -3.49 -14.44 -7.10
N THR A 131 -4.63 -13.77 -7.24
CA THR A 131 -4.90 -12.84 -8.34
C THR A 131 -4.99 -11.43 -7.79
N PHE A 132 -4.35 -10.49 -8.48
CA PHE A 132 -4.34 -9.08 -8.15
C PHE A 132 -4.75 -8.27 -9.37
N ASP A 133 -5.56 -7.24 -9.15
CA ASP A 133 -5.86 -6.25 -10.17
C ASP A 133 -4.97 -5.04 -9.97
N ASP A 134 -4.37 -4.59 -11.07
CA ASP A 134 -3.51 -3.43 -11.09
C ASP A 134 -4.33 -2.14 -11.17
N TYR A 135 -4.27 -1.32 -10.13
CA TYR A 135 -4.87 0.00 -10.14
C TYR A 135 -3.80 1.02 -10.51
N LEU A 136 -3.90 1.51 -11.75
CA LEU A 136 -3.07 2.57 -12.28
C LEU A 136 -3.54 3.91 -11.74
N ALA A 137 -2.61 4.77 -11.33
CA ALA A 137 -2.88 6.14 -10.91
C ALA A 137 -1.80 7.10 -11.40
N ASP A 138 -2.20 8.33 -11.71
CA ASP A 138 -1.29 9.37 -12.15
C ASP A 138 -0.99 10.33 -11.00
N PHE A 139 0.28 10.74 -10.90
CA PHE A 139 0.78 11.68 -9.92
C PHE A 139 1.35 12.93 -10.58
N ARG A 140 0.85 14.08 -10.12
CA ARG A 140 1.32 15.41 -10.47
C ARG A 140 1.48 16.22 -9.18
N ALA A 141 2.44 15.83 -8.35
CA ALA A 141 2.65 16.38 -7.02
C ALA A 141 4.12 16.67 -6.72
N ASP A 142 4.37 17.54 -5.76
CA ASP A 142 5.71 17.76 -5.21
C ASP A 142 5.85 16.90 -3.95
N LEU A 143 6.76 15.92 -4.00
CA LEU A 143 6.91 14.90 -2.96
C LEU A 143 8.31 14.98 -2.33
N HIS A 144 8.43 14.62 -1.05
CA HIS A 144 9.75 14.42 -0.46
C HIS A 144 10.44 13.23 -1.13
N ASP A 145 11.74 13.37 -1.41
CA ASP A 145 12.49 12.40 -2.21
C ASP A 145 13.70 11.89 -1.44
N ILE A 146 13.70 10.60 -1.15
CA ILE A 146 14.79 9.92 -0.43
C ILE A 146 15.51 8.87 -1.28
N ARG A 147 15.28 8.82 -2.61
CA ARG A 147 15.85 7.80 -3.50
C ARG A 147 17.38 7.75 -3.52
N GLU A 148 18.02 8.90 -3.35
CA GLU A 148 19.48 9.05 -3.42
C GLU A 148 20.00 9.81 -2.20
N ASP A 149 19.35 9.63 -1.05
CA ASP A 149 19.70 10.34 0.17
C ASP A 149 20.08 9.38 1.30
N ALA A 150 21.40 9.21 1.48
CA ALA A 150 21.96 8.33 2.49
C ALA A 150 21.59 8.73 3.92
N ALA A 151 21.17 9.98 4.16
CA ALA A 151 20.70 10.41 5.48
C ALA A 151 19.42 9.68 5.91
N TYR A 152 18.65 9.14 4.96
CA TYR A 152 17.40 8.44 5.20
C TYR A 152 17.48 6.92 5.01
N VAL A 153 18.68 6.34 4.94
CA VAL A 153 18.86 4.88 4.77
C VAL A 153 18.10 4.05 5.82
N ARG A 154 17.98 4.56 7.06
CA ARG A 154 17.23 3.88 8.14
C ARG A 154 15.72 3.85 7.88
N CYS A 155 15.18 4.71 7.00
CA CYS A 155 13.78 4.64 6.56
C CYS A 155 13.53 3.51 5.55
N LEU A 156 14.59 2.91 5.03
CA LEU A 156 14.57 1.83 4.06
C LEU A 156 15.00 0.50 4.67
N ASP A 157 15.04 0.43 6.01
CA ASP A 157 15.31 -0.80 6.73
C ASP A 157 14.26 -1.87 6.34
N PRO A 158 14.68 -3.07 5.86
CA PRO A 158 13.77 -4.12 5.43
C PRO A 158 12.93 -4.70 6.57
N ASP A 159 13.43 -4.63 7.81
CA ASP A 159 12.91 -5.31 8.99
C ASP A 159 12.32 -4.35 10.03
N SER A 160 12.45 -3.03 9.84
CA SER A 160 11.94 -2.02 10.76
C SER A 160 11.32 -0.82 10.06
N TYR A 161 10.10 -0.44 10.46
CA TYR A 161 9.42 0.76 9.98
C TYR A 161 9.50 1.95 10.95
N VAL A 162 10.22 1.83 12.06
CA VAL A 162 10.24 2.87 13.11
C VAL A 162 10.71 4.22 12.55
N SER A 163 11.85 4.24 11.84
CA SER A 163 12.41 5.50 11.31
C SER A 163 11.53 6.11 10.21
N SER A 164 10.96 5.28 9.33
CA SER A 164 10.12 5.73 8.22
C SER A 164 8.75 6.21 8.69
N GLN A 165 8.16 5.58 9.71
CA GLN A 165 6.92 6.04 10.34
C GLN A 165 7.11 7.36 11.10
N MET A 166 8.24 7.52 11.80
CA MET A 166 8.59 8.80 12.44
C MET A 166 8.69 9.92 11.41
N LEU A 167 9.44 9.69 10.32
CA LEU A 167 9.54 10.65 9.22
C LEU A 167 8.17 10.94 8.61
N ALA A 168 7.38 9.92 8.29
CA ALA A 168 6.05 10.12 7.70
C ALA A 168 5.12 10.94 8.58
N ARG A 169 5.15 10.74 9.91
CA ARG A 169 4.38 11.55 10.85
C ARG A 169 4.79 13.02 10.79
N GLU A 170 6.11 13.29 10.78
CA GLU A 170 6.63 14.66 10.66
C GLU A 170 6.18 15.30 9.33
N LEU A 171 6.36 14.60 8.21
CA LEU A 171 5.99 15.08 6.88
C LEU A 171 4.48 15.34 6.74
N LEU A 172 3.64 14.43 7.25
CA LEU A 172 2.20 14.59 7.23
C LEU A 172 1.78 15.82 8.04
N SER A 173 2.37 16.01 9.23
CA SER A 173 2.09 17.16 10.11
C SER A 173 2.50 18.50 9.49
N SER A 174 3.53 18.51 8.63
CA SER A 174 3.96 19.69 7.89
C SER A 174 3.18 19.92 6.59
N GLY A 175 2.09 19.18 6.34
CA GLY A 175 1.24 19.34 5.16
C GLY A 175 1.76 18.68 3.89
N SER A 176 2.70 17.73 4.00
CA SER A 176 3.24 17.04 2.82
C SER A 176 2.18 16.26 2.03
N GLY A 177 2.40 16.17 0.72
CA GLY A 177 1.64 15.30 -0.18
C GLY A 177 2.07 13.84 -0.14
N GLY A 178 3.30 13.55 0.28
CA GLY A 178 3.84 12.19 0.25
C GLY A 178 5.36 12.14 0.13
N ILE A 179 5.86 10.93 -0.10
CA ILE A 179 7.28 10.60 -0.22
C ILE A 179 7.52 9.63 -1.37
N VAL A 180 8.60 9.83 -2.12
CA VAL A 180 9.13 8.91 -3.14
C VAL A 180 10.46 8.32 -2.65
N TYR A 181 10.61 7.01 -2.82
CA TYR A 181 11.69 6.23 -2.21
C TYR A 181 12.04 5.02 -3.08
N PRO A 182 13.24 4.43 -2.93
CA PRO A 182 13.62 3.25 -3.69
C PRO A 182 12.94 2.01 -3.09
N SER A 183 12.53 1.07 -3.94
CA SER A 183 11.99 -0.22 -3.47
C SER A 183 13.05 -0.96 -2.65
N VAL A 184 12.60 -1.59 -1.56
CA VAL A 184 13.44 -2.47 -0.73
C VAL A 184 13.38 -3.91 -1.26
N ARG A 185 12.50 -4.21 -2.22
CA ARG A 185 12.28 -5.56 -2.77
C ARG A 185 12.88 -5.75 -4.15
N ARG A 186 12.95 -4.68 -4.96
CA ARG A 186 13.52 -4.72 -6.31
C ARG A 186 14.59 -3.64 -6.48
N THR A 187 15.81 -4.06 -6.82
CA THR A 187 16.89 -3.15 -7.22
C THR A 187 16.43 -2.27 -8.39
N SER A 188 16.71 -0.97 -8.28
CA SER A 188 16.28 0.07 -9.23
C SER A 188 14.78 0.35 -9.29
N GLY A 189 13.94 -0.35 -8.49
CA GLY A 189 12.52 -0.05 -8.41
C GLY A 189 12.26 1.25 -7.65
N THR A 190 11.24 1.99 -8.06
CA THR A 190 10.79 3.21 -7.36
C THR A 190 9.40 3.03 -6.80
N CYS A 191 9.23 3.41 -5.53
CA CYS A 191 7.96 3.40 -4.83
C CYS A 191 7.59 4.81 -4.36
N LEU A 192 6.30 5.04 -4.17
CA LEU A 192 5.75 6.24 -3.56
C LEU A 192 4.75 5.87 -2.46
N ALA A 193 4.69 6.71 -1.44
CA ALA A 193 3.62 6.72 -0.45
C ALA A 193 2.97 8.10 -0.46
N CYS A 194 1.72 8.15 -0.90
CA CYS A 194 0.92 9.36 -0.97
C CYS A 194 0.06 9.50 0.28
N PHE A 195 0.11 10.68 0.88
CA PHE A 195 -0.58 10.99 2.12
C PHE A 195 -1.95 11.63 1.92
N ARG A 196 -2.29 12.05 0.69
CA ARG A 196 -3.49 12.84 0.40
C ARG A 196 -4.33 12.18 -0.70
N PRO A 197 -5.59 11.80 -0.43
CA PRO A 197 -6.47 11.19 -1.44
C PRO A 197 -6.55 12.01 -2.74
N ALA A 198 -6.69 13.33 -2.63
CA ALA A 198 -6.81 14.24 -3.77
C ALA A 198 -5.61 14.25 -4.75
N LEU A 199 -4.45 13.72 -4.35
CA LEU A 199 -3.28 13.61 -5.23
C LEU A 199 -3.27 12.31 -6.04
N VAL A 200 -4.12 11.35 -5.71
CA VAL A 200 -4.29 10.10 -6.45
C VAL A 200 -5.30 10.35 -7.56
N THR A 201 -4.81 10.57 -8.77
CA THR A 201 -5.66 11.02 -9.90
C THR A 201 -5.70 9.99 -11.03
N ASN A 202 -6.71 10.09 -11.89
CA ASN A 202 -6.89 9.23 -13.06
C ASN A 202 -6.81 7.71 -12.75
N VAL A 203 -7.44 7.31 -11.64
CA VAL A 203 -7.44 5.92 -11.20
C VAL A 203 -8.22 5.06 -12.18
N ARG A 204 -7.62 3.94 -12.59
CA ARG A 204 -8.22 2.98 -13.52
C ARG A 204 -7.67 1.59 -13.28
N GLN A 205 -8.48 0.59 -13.58
CA GLN A 205 -8.04 -0.79 -13.54
C GLN A 205 -7.27 -1.13 -14.82
N GLY A 206 -6.07 -1.68 -14.64
CA GLY A 206 -5.18 -2.19 -15.67
C GLY A 206 -5.28 -3.71 -15.79
N LEU A 207 -4.14 -4.39 -15.89
CA LEU A 207 -4.09 -5.84 -16.04
C LEU A 207 -4.34 -6.55 -14.71
N THR A 208 -4.88 -7.76 -14.79
CA THR A 208 -4.88 -8.72 -13.68
C THR A 208 -3.60 -9.54 -13.73
N VAL A 209 -2.91 -9.64 -12.60
CA VAL A 209 -1.69 -10.44 -12.42
C VAL A 209 -2.01 -11.66 -11.58
N ARG A 210 -1.57 -12.85 -12.02
CA ARG A 210 -1.64 -14.08 -11.22
C ARG A 210 -0.26 -14.44 -10.69
N LEU A 211 -0.15 -14.62 -9.37
CA LEU A 211 1.02 -15.16 -8.69
C LEU A 211 0.72 -16.59 -8.24
N THR A 212 1.52 -17.55 -8.66
CA THR A 212 1.40 -18.95 -8.21
C THR A 212 2.64 -19.36 -7.42
N PHE A 213 2.48 -19.61 -6.13
CA PHE A 213 3.50 -20.19 -5.27
C PHE A 213 3.39 -21.71 -5.34
N GLN A 214 4.52 -22.41 -5.51
CA GLN A 214 4.54 -23.88 -5.42
C GLN A 214 4.60 -24.35 -3.96
N ASN A 215 5.22 -23.54 -3.10
CA ASN A 215 5.20 -23.61 -1.64
C ASN A 215 5.76 -22.28 -1.09
N SER A 216 5.72 -22.10 0.24
CA SER A 216 6.18 -20.89 0.93
C SER A 216 7.67 -20.53 0.75
N ASN A 217 8.53 -21.46 0.31
CA ASN A 217 9.98 -21.23 0.21
C ASN A 217 10.46 -20.86 -1.21
N LEU A 218 9.59 -20.91 -2.22
CA LEU A 218 9.95 -20.66 -3.61
C LEU A 218 9.35 -19.33 -4.09
N PRO A 219 10.06 -18.59 -4.97
CA PRO A 219 9.49 -17.40 -5.59
C PRO A 219 8.26 -17.79 -6.43
N PRO A 220 7.25 -16.91 -6.54
CA PRO A 220 6.06 -17.20 -7.31
C PRO A 220 6.35 -17.20 -8.81
N ILE A 221 5.57 -17.97 -9.54
CA ILE A 221 5.50 -17.94 -11.00
C ILE A 221 4.45 -16.89 -11.39
N LEU A 222 4.84 -15.97 -12.27
CA LEU A 222 3.95 -15.00 -12.90
C LEU A 222 3.17 -15.65 -14.05
N GLY A 223 1.86 -15.43 -14.09
CA GLY A 223 0.98 -15.90 -15.16
C GLY A 223 -0.18 -14.95 -15.44
#